data_AF-A0ABD2IG22-F1
#
_entry.id   AF-A0ABD2IG22-F1
#
_cell.length_a   1.000
_cell.length_b   1.000
_cell.length_c   1.000
_cell.angle_alpha   90.00
_cell.angle_beta   90.00
_cell.angle_gamma   90.00
#
_symmetry.space_group_name_H-M   'P 1'
#
loop_
_entity.id
_entity.type
_entity.pdbx_description
1 polymer ?
#
loop_
_entity_poly.entity_id
_entity_poly.type
_entity_poly.pdbx_seq_one_letter_code
_entity_poly.pdbx_strand_id
1 'polypeptide(L)'
;MATRKLSFPEKIANILGVIYRYHEPRLPRYKDILKKVAVRELAPPTPKDWPQIKADYAKLDTVMRTQAYRQFKLKEFLVYSAVFVEVLCWFFVGEIIGRGSLTGYIVRSSFVDPKAAKKMAHFKWDDHHELKVENDEEQSGH
;
A
#
# COMPACT_ATOMS: atom_id res chain seq x y z
N MET A 1 -45.27 -11.74 -25.13
CA MET A 1 -44.17 -12.69 -24.80
C MET A 1 -44.01 -12.71 -23.29
N ALA A 2 -44.17 -13.85 -22.63
CA ALA A 2 -44.05 -13.93 -21.18
C ALA A 2 -42.57 -13.83 -20.77
N THR A 3 -42.22 -12.79 -20.02
CA THR A 3 -40.87 -12.57 -19.50
C THR A 3 -40.62 -13.57 -18.37
N ARG A 4 -39.87 -14.64 -18.64
CA ARG A 4 -39.43 -15.61 -17.63
C ARG A 4 -38.66 -14.88 -16.52
N LYS A 5 -38.98 -15.15 -15.25
CA LYS A 5 -38.18 -14.67 -14.11
C LYS A 5 -36.78 -15.30 -14.17
N LEU A 6 -35.76 -14.48 -14.40
CA LEU A 6 -34.36 -14.91 -14.39
C LEU A 6 -33.96 -15.36 -12.99
N SER A 7 -33.28 -16.50 -12.91
CA SER A 7 -32.64 -16.98 -11.68
C SER A 7 -31.49 -16.05 -11.26
N PHE A 8 -31.11 -16.09 -9.99
CA PHE A 8 -30.03 -15.27 -9.45
C PHE A 8 -28.69 -15.37 -10.23
N PRO A 9 -28.18 -16.55 -10.63
CA PRO A 9 -26.95 -16.64 -11.43
C PRO A 9 -27.12 -16.07 -12.84
N GLU A 10 -28.29 -16.24 -13.48
CA GLU A 10 -28.58 -15.64 -14.78
C GLU A 10 -28.59 -14.10 -14.69
N LYS A 11 -29.05 -13.53 -13.57
CA LYS A 11 -28.97 -12.07 -13.32
C LYS A 11 -27.52 -11.60 -13.17
N ILE A 12 -26.69 -12.33 -12.42
CA ILE A 12 -25.26 -12.01 -12.29
C ILE A 12 -24.58 -12.06 -13.65
N ALA A 13 -24.80 -13.12 -14.43
CA ALA A 13 -24.22 -13.26 -15.77
C ALA A 13 -24.66 -12.13 -16.71
N ASN A 14 -25.92 -11.71 -16.64
CA ASN A 14 -26.42 -10.60 -17.45
C ASN A 14 -25.77 -9.27 -17.04
N ILE A 15 -25.64 -8.99 -15.74
CA ILE A 15 -24.96 -7.79 -15.23
C ILE A 15 -23.48 -7.79 -15.63
N LEU A 16 -22.77 -8.91 -15.44
CA LEU A 16 -21.38 -9.06 -15.86
C LEU A 16 -21.23 -8.88 -17.37
N GLY A 17 -22.16 -9.42 -18.16
CA GLY A 17 -22.19 -9.25 -19.62
C GLY A 17 -22.42 -7.79 -20.05
N VAL A 18 -23.28 -7.05 -19.35
CA VAL A 18 -23.49 -5.61 -19.58
C VAL A 18 -22.24 -4.82 -19.25
N ILE A 19 -21.60 -5.09 -18.11
CA ILE A 19 -20.34 -4.44 -17.71
C ILE A 19 -19.23 -4.75 -18.73
N TYR A 20 -19.11 -6.00 -19.15
CA TYR A 20 -18.11 -6.40 -20.14
C TYR A 20 -18.27 -5.64 -21.45
N ARG A 21 -19.48 -5.61 -22.03
CA ARG A 21 -19.75 -4.89 -23.29
C ARG A 21 -19.54 -3.39 -23.18
N TYR A 22 -19.83 -2.80 -22.01
CA TYR A 22 -19.56 -1.38 -21.77
C TYR A 22 -18.06 -1.07 -21.72
N HIS A 23 -17.25 -1.98 -21.15
CA HIS A 23 -15.81 -1.80 -21.01
C HIS A 23 -15.02 -2.24 -22.26
N GLU A 24 -15.48 -3.23 -23.02
CA GLU A 24 -14.83 -3.80 -24.21
C GLU A 24 -14.22 -2.74 -25.15
N PRO A 25 -14.94 -1.69 -25.60
CA PRO A 25 -14.36 -0.70 -26.50
C PRO A 25 -13.29 0.20 -25.86
N ARG A 26 -13.26 0.33 -24.53
CA ARG A 26 -12.32 1.20 -23.80
C ARG A 26 -11.10 0.46 -23.26
N LEU A 27 -11.22 -0.85 -23.05
CA LEU A 27 -10.13 -1.70 -22.57
C LEU A 27 -8.84 -1.61 -23.40
N PRO A 28 -8.84 -1.62 -24.76
CA PRO A 28 -7.59 -1.53 -25.51
C PRO A 28 -6.87 -0.20 -25.22
N ARG A 29 -7.61 0.92 -25.26
CA ARG A 29 -7.05 2.24 -24.93
C ARG A 29 -6.51 2.31 -23.51
N TYR A 30 -7.23 1.79 -22.52
CA TYR A 30 -6.74 1.77 -21.14
C TYR A 30 -5.49 0.91 -20.98
N LYS A 31 -5.44 -0.25 -21.63
CA LYS A 31 -4.26 -1.13 -21.65
C LYS A 31 -3.07 -0.44 -22.32
N ASP A 32 -3.28 0.26 -23.43
CA ASP A 32 -2.23 1.00 -24.13
C ASP A 32 -1.67 2.14 -23.28
N ILE A 33 -2.53 2.91 -22.62
CA ILE A 33 -2.11 3.99 -21.71
C ILE A 33 -1.35 3.39 -20.53
N LEU A 34 -1.89 2.36 -19.88
CA LEU A 34 -1.26 1.70 -18.75
C LEU A 34 0.10 1.11 -19.13
N LYS A 35 0.20 0.48 -20.30
CA LYS A 35 1.47 -0.08 -20.80
C LYS A 35 2.50 1.02 -21.06
N LYS A 36 2.10 2.14 -21.67
CA LYS A 36 2.99 3.27 -21.93
C LYS A 36 3.51 3.89 -20.62
N VAL A 37 2.63 4.12 -19.65
CA VAL A 37 3.01 4.66 -18.33
C VAL A 37 3.88 3.67 -17.58
N ALA A 38 3.52 2.37 -17.58
CA ALA A 38 4.28 1.33 -16.90
C ALA A 38 5.71 1.20 -17.45
N VAL A 39 5.87 1.27 -18.77
CA VAL A 39 7.19 1.13 -19.42
C VAL A 39 8.04 2.40 -19.27
N ARG A 40 7.42 3.58 -19.25
CA ARG A 40 8.17 4.84 -19.25
C ARG A 40 8.45 5.39 -17.86
N GLU A 41 7.50 5.27 -16.94
CA GLU A 41 7.54 5.94 -15.63
C GLU A 41 7.82 4.96 -14.49
N LEU A 42 7.32 3.73 -14.58
CA LEU A 42 7.41 2.72 -13.51
C LEU A 42 8.49 1.66 -13.77
N ALA A 43 9.08 1.65 -14.97
CA ALA A 43 10.09 0.66 -15.30
C ALA A 43 11.34 0.87 -14.44
N PRO A 44 11.98 -0.22 -13.99
CA PRO A 44 13.22 -0.09 -13.25
C PRO A 44 14.27 0.62 -14.13
N PRO A 45 15.06 1.54 -13.54
CA PRO A 45 16.04 2.31 -14.29
C PRO A 45 17.05 1.40 -14.97
N THR A 46 17.47 1.77 -16.19
CA THR A 46 18.51 1.02 -16.89
C THR A 46 19.91 1.37 -16.35
N PRO A 47 20.90 0.47 -16.49
CA PRO A 47 22.29 0.75 -16.08
C PRO A 47 22.88 2.06 -16.63
N LYS A 48 22.38 2.52 -17.79
CA LYS A 48 22.80 3.76 -18.45
C LYS A 48 22.32 5.02 -17.72
N ASP A 49 21.29 4.94 -16.90
CA ASP A 49 20.69 6.08 -16.20
C ASP A 49 21.38 6.37 -14.86
N TRP A 50 22.16 5.41 -14.34
CA TRP A 50 22.88 5.53 -13.08
C TRP A 50 23.80 6.76 -12.96
N PRO A 51 24.60 7.13 -13.98
CA PRO A 51 25.43 8.33 -13.92
C PRO A 51 24.59 9.60 -13.72
N GLN A 52 23.45 9.69 -14.41
CA GLN A 52 22.54 10.83 -14.30
C GLN A 52 21.92 10.91 -12.90
N ILE A 53 21.43 9.77 -12.38
CA ILE A 53 20.85 9.70 -11.02
C ILE A 53 21.86 10.16 -9.96
N LYS A 54 23.13 9.72 -10.06
CA LYS A 54 24.19 10.14 -9.14
C LYS A 54 24.47 11.65 -9.23
N ALA A 55 24.49 12.19 -10.45
CA ALA A 55 24.68 13.63 -10.65
C ALA A 55 23.54 14.45 -10.05
N ASP A 56 22.29 13.99 -10.20
CA ASP A 56 21.12 14.67 -9.64
C ASP A 56 21.07 14.57 -8.11
N TYR A 57 21.45 13.42 -7.55
CA TYR A 57 21.62 13.28 -6.10
C TYR A 57 22.68 14.23 -5.53
N ALA A 58 23.82 14.39 -6.21
CA ALA A 58 24.87 15.31 -5.78
C ALA A 58 24.41 16.78 -5.77
N LYS A 59 23.54 17.17 -6.71
CA LYS A 59 22.92 18.51 -6.69
C LYS A 59 22.01 18.68 -5.49
N LEU A 60 21.19 17.68 -5.17
CA LEU A 60 20.33 17.71 -3.98
C LEU A 60 21.15 17.80 -2.69
N ASP A 61 22.23 17.03 -2.56
CA ASP A 61 23.15 17.10 -1.41
C ASP A 61 23.74 18.51 -1.24
N THR A 62 24.14 19.14 -2.35
CA THR A 62 24.65 20.51 -2.35
C THR A 62 23.58 21.51 -1.90
N VAL A 63 22.34 21.39 -2.39
CA VAL A 63 21.21 22.25 -1.98
C VAL A 63 20.91 22.11 -0.49
N MET A 64 21.00 20.89 0.04
CA MET A 64 20.78 20.61 1.46
C MET A 64 21.89 21.22 2.33
N ARG A 65 23.16 21.02 1.95
CA ARG A 65 24.33 21.57 2.65
C ARG A 65 24.34 23.10 2.67
N THR A 66 24.03 23.71 1.54
CA THR A 66 24.00 25.18 1.38
C THR A 66 22.76 25.83 1.98
N GLN A 67 21.81 25.04 2.49
CA GLN A 67 20.49 25.48 2.97
C GLN A 67 19.69 26.29 1.92
N ALA A 68 19.99 26.07 0.64
CA ALA A 68 19.34 26.73 -0.49
C ALA A 68 17.85 26.34 -0.63
N TYR A 69 17.35 25.36 0.12
CA TYR A 69 15.91 25.03 0.14
C TYR A 69 15.04 26.12 0.76
N ARG A 70 15.61 27.04 1.57
CA ARG A 70 14.85 28.11 2.25
C ARG A 70 14.33 29.19 1.31
N GLN A 71 14.92 29.31 0.12
CA GLN A 71 14.52 30.26 -0.93
C GLN A 71 13.49 29.68 -1.91
N PHE A 72 13.08 28.41 -1.74
CA PHE A 72 12.09 27.81 -2.63
C PHE A 72 10.72 28.45 -2.47
N LYS A 73 10.00 28.57 -3.60
CA LYS A 73 8.61 29.01 -3.58
C LYS A 73 7.74 27.90 -3.01
N LEU A 74 6.64 28.27 -2.34
CA LEU A 74 5.69 27.31 -1.76
C LEU A 74 5.22 26.23 -2.75
N LYS A 75 4.99 26.60 -4.01
CA LYS A 75 4.56 25.67 -5.06
C LYS A 75 5.60 24.58 -5.33
N GLU A 76 6.88 24.96 -5.39
CA GLU A 76 7.99 24.03 -5.65
C GLU A 76 8.21 23.11 -4.44
N PHE A 77 8.20 23.68 -3.24
CA PHE A 77 8.32 22.92 -2.00
C PHE A 77 7.21 21.85 -1.87
N LEU A 78 5.96 22.21 -2.17
CA LEU A 78 4.85 21.26 -2.13
C LEU A 78 5.05 20.10 -3.12
N VAL A 79 5.50 20.38 -4.35
CA VAL A 79 5.79 19.34 -5.33
C VAL A 79 6.88 18.39 -4.83
N TYR A 80 8.00 18.91 -4.31
CA TYR A 80 9.06 18.07 -3.77
C TYR A 80 8.60 17.26 -2.55
N SER A 81 7.80 17.84 -1.67
CA SER A 81 7.25 17.14 -0.51
C SER A 81 6.29 16.01 -0.92
N ALA A 82 5.46 16.22 -1.95
CA ALA A 82 4.54 15.21 -2.45
C ALA A 82 5.29 14.01 -3.05
N VAL A 83 6.32 14.28 -3.88
CA VAL A 83 7.19 13.22 -4.43
C VAL A 83 7.93 12.48 -3.32
N PHE A 84 8.43 13.18 -2.30
CA PHE A 84 9.08 12.55 -1.15
C PHE A 84 8.13 11.58 -0.42
N VAL A 85 6.89 12.01 -0.16
CA VAL A 85 5.86 11.16 0.44
C VAL A 85 5.53 9.97 -0.46
N GLU A 86 5.44 10.16 -1.77
CA GLU A 86 5.19 9.07 -2.72
C GLU A 86 6.29 7.99 -2.64
N VAL A 87 7.56 8.37 -2.62
CA VAL A 87 8.68 7.43 -2.49
C VAL A 87 8.61 6.66 -1.17
N LEU A 88 8.19 7.31 -0.07
CA LEU A 88 7.95 6.63 1.20
C LEU A 88 6.76 5.65 1.12
N CYS A 89 5.67 6.00 0.43
CA CYS A 89 4.56 5.09 0.21
C CYS A 89 4.98 3.83 -0.57
N TRP A 90 5.89 3.96 -1.54
CA TRP A 90 6.44 2.81 -2.26
C TRP A 90 7.18 1.81 -1.36
N PHE A 91 7.83 2.29 -0.28
CA PHE A 91 8.43 1.41 0.72
C PHE A 91 7.36 0.54 1.41
N PHE A 92 6.23 1.11 1.82
CA PHE A 92 5.12 0.36 2.43
C PHE A 92 4.47 -0.62 1.46
N VAL A 93 4.34 -0.27 0.19
CA VAL A 93 3.88 -1.22 -0.85
C VAL A 93 4.83 -2.41 -0.94
N GLY A 94 6.15 -2.16 -0.90
CA GLY A 94 7.17 -3.21 -0.83
C GLY A 94 7.04 -4.08 0.42
N GLU A 95 6.76 -3.49 1.58
CA GLU A 95 6.55 -4.22 2.84
C GLU A 95 5.29 -5.10 2.76
N ILE A 96 4.19 -4.61 2.19
CA ILE A 96 2.95 -5.39 2.00
C ILE A 96 3.22 -6.60 1.09
N ILE A 97 3.97 -6.41 0.00
CA ILE A 97 4.36 -7.51 -0.90
C ILE A 97 5.29 -8.49 -0.18
N GLY A 98 6.27 -8.00 0.59
CA GLY A 98 7.21 -8.83 1.35
C GLY A 98 6.55 -9.64 2.47
N ARG A 99 5.51 -9.08 3.11
CA ARG A 99 4.73 -9.75 4.16
C ARG A 99 3.67 -10.71 3.60
N GLY A 100 3.16 -10.45 2.39
CA GLY A 100 2.10 -11.24 1.76
C GLY A 100 0.73 -11.12 2.42
N SER A 101 0.52 -10.11 3.28
CA SER A 101 -0.76 -9.84 3.97
C SER A 101 -1.08 -8.36 3.91
N LEU A 102 -2.33 -8.01 3.61
CA LEU A 102 -2.80 -6.62 3.56
C LEU A 102 -2.91 -6.00 4.97
N THR A 103 -3.20 -6.81 5.98
CA THR A 103 -3.41 -6.37 7.37
C THR A 103 -2.72 -7.30 8.35
N GLY A 104 -1.87 -6.76 9.21
CA GLY A 104 -1.18 -7.50 10.28
C GLY A 104 -0.18 -8.55 9.77
N TYR A 105 0.67 -9.02 10.69
CA TYR A 105 1.47 -10.22 10.45
C TYR A 105 0.58 -11.45 10.67
N ILE A 106 0.69 -12.42 9.77
CA ILE A 106 0.09 -13.73 10.00
C ILE A 106 0.92 -14.41 11.09
N VAL A 107 0.50 -14.26 12.34
CA VAL A 107 1.13 -14.92 13.48
C VAL A 107 0.83 -16.41 13.40
N ARG A 108 1.87 -17.23 13.34
CA ARG A 108 1.75 -18.70 13.41
C ARG A 108 1.18 -19.06 14.78
N SER A 109 0.24 -20.00 14.85
CA SER A 109 -0.45 -20.38 16.10
C SER A 109 0.48 -20.88 17.22
N SER A 110 1.75 -21.16 16.93
CA SER A 110 2.77 -21.55 17.91
C SER A 110 3.27 -20.41 18.81
N PHE A 111 3.05 -19.14 18.43
CA PHE A 111 3.40 -17.97 19.25
C PHE A 111 2.17 -17.31 19.88
N VAL A 112 1.02 -17.96 19.77
CA VAL A 112 -0.22 -17.49 20.36
C VAL A 112 -0.38 -18.20 21.70
N ASP A 113 -0.21 -17.48 22.81
CA ASP A 113 -0.56 -18.03 24.11
C ASP A 113 -2.05 -18.40 24.11
N PRO A 114 -2.42 -19.66 24.38
CA PRO A 114 -3.81 -20.10 24.32
C PRO A 114 -4.71 -19.32 25.29
N LYS A 115 -4.16 -18.77 26.38
CA LYS A 115 -4.90 -17.91 27.32
C LYS A 115 -5.16 -16.53 26.72
N ALA A 116 -4.17 -15.93 26.07
CA ALA A 116 -4.29 -14.61 25.44
C ALA A 116 -5.26 -14.64 24.24
N ALA A 117 -5.21 -15.69 23.41
CA ALA A 117 -6.16 -15.86 22.30
C ALA A 117 -7.61 -15.98 22.78
N LYS A 118 -7.85 -16.73 23.85
CA LYS A 118 -9.18 -16.86 24.44
C LYS A 118 -9.69 -15.52 24.99
N LYS A 119 -8.80 -14.71 25.60
CA LYS A 119 -9.10 -13.35 26.07
C LYS A 119 -9.44 -12.41 24.91
N MET A 120 -8.69 -12.47 23.79
CA MET A 120 -8.98 -11.69 22.58
C MET A 120 -10.26 -12.13 21.87
N ALA A 121 -10.63 -13.41 21.91
CA ALA A 121 -11.90 -13.90 21.35
C ALA A 121 -13.13 -13.33 22.10
N HIS A 122 -12.95 -12.97 23.38
CA HIS A 122 -13.97 -12.30 24.19
C HIS A 122 -13.79 -10.77 24.25
N PHE A 123 -12.79 -10.21 23.56
CA PHE A 123 -12.50 -8.79 23.57
C PHE A 123 -13.51 -8.03 22.71
N LYS A 124 -14.33 -7.19 23.34
CA LYS A 124 -15.18 -6.20 22.68
C LYS A 124 -14.46 -4.85 22.64
N TRP A 125 -14.44 -4.23 21.46
CA TRP A 125 -13.80 -2.93 21.23
C TRP A 125 -14.46 -1.75 21.98
N ASP A 126 -15.62 -1.95 22.60
CA ASP A 126 -16.34 -0.94 23.37
C ASP A 126 -15.95 -0.89 24.87
N ASP A 127 -15.15 -1.85 25.37
CA ASP A 127 -14.71 -1.85 26.77
C ASP A 127 -13.35 -1.12 26.90
N HIS A 128 -13.40 0.20 27.07
CA HIS A 128 -12.26 1.04 27.44
C HIS A 128 -11.79 0.83 28.90
N HIS A 129 -11.87 -0.39 29.44
CA HIS A 129 -11.33 -0.68 30.77
C HIS A 129 -9.89 -1.15 30.66
N GLU A 130 -9.00 -0.18 30.90
CA GLU A 130 -7.59 -0.29 31.29
C GLU A 130 -6.93 -1.66 31.04
N LEU A 131 -6.20 -1.76 29.92
CA LEU A 131 -5.14 -2.76 29.79
C LEU A 131 -4.03 -2.42 30.79
N LYS A 132 -4.19 -2.89 32.04
CA LYS A 132 -3.07 -2.96 32.98
C LYS A 132 -2.08 -3.99 32.42
N VAL A 133 -0.96 -3.47 31.92
CA VAL A 133 0.24 -4.26 31.64
C VAL A 133 0.83 -4.58 33.01
N GLU A 134 0.49 -5.76 33.54
CA GLU A 134 1.17 -6.32 34.70
C GLU A 134 2.50 -6.88 34.19
N ASN A 135 3.58 -6.18 34.51
CA ASN A 135 4.94 -6.62 34.23
C ASN A 135 5.26 -7.77 35.18
N ASP A 136 5.30 -8.99 34.66
CA ASP A 136 5.90 -10.13 35.36
C ASP A 136 7.44 -10.02 35.27
N GLU A 137 8.00 -9.04 35.97
CA GLU A 137 9.41 -9.01 36.37
C GLU A 137 9.47 -9.15 37.90
N GLU A 138 9.52 -10.38 38.41
CA GLU A 138 10.32 -10.78 39.57
C GLU A 138 10.07 -12.24 39.95
N GLN A 139 11.12 -12.88 40.49
CA GLN A 139 11.15 -14.21 41.11
C GLN A 139 11.39 -15.43 40.19
N SER A 140 12.58 -15.46 39.59
CA SER A 140 13.39 -16.69 39.58
C SER A 140 14.73 -16.39 40.26
N GLY A 141 14.65 -16.32 41.58
CA GLY A 141 15.80 -16.44 42.47
C GLY A 141 15.53 -17.62 43.38
N HIS A 142 16.11 -18.78 43.02
CA HIS A 142 16.69 -19.79 43.91
C HIS A 142 17.30 -20.92 43.08
#